data_AF-A0A970NTA9-F1
#
_entry.id   AF-A0A970NTA9-F1
#
_cell.length_a   1.000
_cell.length_b   1.000
_cell.length_c   1.000
_cell.angle_alpha   90.00
_cell.angle_beta   90.00
_cell.angle_gamma   90.00
#
_symmetry.space_group_name_H-M   'P 1'
#
loop_
_entity.id
_entity.type
_entity.pdbx_description
1 polymer ?
#
loop_
_entity_poly.entity_id
_entity_poly.type
_entity_poly.pdbx_seq_one_letter_code
_entity_poly.pdbx_strand_id
1 'polypeptide(L)'
;MDIRECIFSDIIGKKYVAEVKALQKGILSGIEEGLEVLHQLNIKILAHQHEGDLLEVGTTIVTMMGTPIQLSKAEEYFAGYVSKTSGIATAARKAVELAENKMKIVCGAYKKMPQANKASFRKAVSTGSAMVRMYEEPFVYLDKNYIRMLGGIPNALKAVSFIKNRKKVVQIHHLYAPIEVEVVQAIEGGADLLMIDTGNIHDLNICLELLKDNPNHTMELAFSGDVQLEDIPKFRHMGLSRLCIGKSILDSKMLDVTFDIQI
;
A
#
# COMPACT_ATOMS: atom_id res chain seq x y z
N MET A 1 9.64 34.08 -15.31
CA MET A 1 8.49 34.91 -14.92
C MET A 1 7.28 34.00 -14.88
N ASP A 2 6.58 33.92 -13.75
CA ASP A 2 5.35 33.13 -13.64
C ASP A 2 4.23 33.87 -14.39
N ILE A 3 3.71 33.30 -15.48
CA ILE A 3 2.71 33.99 -16.33
C ILE A 3 1.45 34.39 -15.53
N ARG A 4 1.18 33.72 -14.41
CA ARG A 4 0.08 34.03 -13.50
C ARG A 4 0.21 35.43 -12.88
N GLU A 5 1.41 35.96 -12.73
CA GLU A 5 1.62 37.34 -12.24
C GLU A 5 1.05 38.38 -13.22
N CYS A 6 1.18 38.12 -14.52
CA CYS A 6 0.60 38.97 -15.56
C CYS A 6 -0.92 38.80 -15.63
N ILE A 7 -1.42 37.56 -15.57
CA ILE A 7 -2.86 37.26 -15.63
C ILE A 7 -3.61 37.89 -14.45
N PHE A 8 -3.00 37.88 -13.26
CA PHE A 8 -3.61 38.35 -12.03
C PHE A 8 -3.16 39.75 -11.60
N SER A 9 -2.57 40.56 -12.49
CA SER A 9 -2.00 41.88 -12.14
C SER A 9 -2.95 42.76 -11.34
N ASP A 10 -4.22 42.79 -11.74
CA ASP A 10 -5.24 43.67 -11.17
C ASP A 10 -5.83 43.15 -9.84
N ILE A 11 -5.53 41.90 -9.49
CA ILE A 11 -6.09 41.19 -8.33
C ILE A 11 -5.03 40.48 -7.48
N ILE A 12 -3.74 40.75 -7.70
CA ILE A 12 -2.63 39.98 -7.12
C ILE A 12 -2.63 39.96 -5.58
N GLY A 13 -3.10 41.05 -4.96
CA GLY A 13 -3.22 41.18 -3.51
C GLY A 13 -4.59 40.77 -2.94
N LYS A 14 -5.59 40.50 -3.79
CA LYS A 14 -6.92 40.07 -3.32
C LYS A 14 -6.81 38.68 -2.68
N LYS A 15 -7.67 38.44 -1.70
CA LYS A 15 -7.78 37.16 -1.02
C LYS A 15 -9.10 36.50 -1.42
N TYR A 16 -9.01 35.22 -1.71
CA TYR A 16 -10.13 34.37 -2.07
C TYR A 16 -10.16 33.17 -1.15
N VAL A 17 -11.36 32.64 -0.90
CA VAL A 17 -11.54 31.37 -0.22
C VAL A 17 -11.65 30.28 -1.29
N ALA A 18 -10.98 29.16 -1.07
CA ALA A 18 -11.08 27.99 -1.92
C ALA A 18 -11.47 26.76 -1.08
N GLU A 19 -12.20 25.85 -1.71
CA GLU A 19 -12.57 24.56 -1.12
C GLU A 19 -12.11 23.43 -2.02
N VAL A 20 -11.57 22.37 -1.40
CA VAL A 20 -11.32 21.09 -2.06
C VAL A 20 -12.39 20.11 -1.59
N LYS A 21 -13.16 19.54 -2.51
CA LYS A 21 -14.27 18.63 -2.19
C LYS A 21 -14.07 17.26 -2.81
N ALA A 22 -14.45 16.21 -2.09
CA ALA A 22 -14.51 14.87 -2.63
C ALA A 22 -15.69 14.72 -3.59
N LEU A 23 -15.46 14.17 -4.78
CA LEU A 23 -16.51 13.85 -5.76
C LEU A 23 -16.96 12.39 -5.71
N GLN A 24 -16.29 11.58 -4.91
CA GLN A 24 -16.60 10.18 -4.71
C GLN A 24 -16.29 9.77 -3.27
N LYS A 25 -16.89 8.64 -2.86
CA LYS A 25 -16.60 8.02 -1.58
C LYS A 25 -15.17 7.47 -1.55
N GLY A 26 -14.49 7.60 -0.41
CA GLY A 26 -13.17 7.00 -0.22
C GLY A 26 -12.53 7.29 1.14
N ILE A 27 -11.26 6.95 1.28
CA ILE A 27 -10.46 7.20 2.47
C ILE A 27 -9.49 8.34 2.18
N LEU A 28 -9.56 9.40 2.99
CA LEU A 28 -8.63 10.51 2.89
C LEU A 28 -7.22 10.06 3.30
N SER A 29 -6.24 10.32 2.44
CA SER A 29 -4.84 10.16 2.81
C SER A 29 -3.94 11.21 2.20
N GLY A 30 -2.85 11.55 2.89
CA GLY A 30 -1.88 12.55 2.46
C GLY A 30 -2.28 13.98 2.84
N ILE A 31 -3.25 14.14 3.76
CA ILE A 31 -3.72 15.47 4.16
C ILE A 31 -2.66 16.21 4.96
N GLU A 32 -1.92 15.52 5.83
CA GLU A 32 -0.87 16.14 6.65
C GLU A 32 0.25 16.73 5.79
N GLU A 33 0.78 15.95 4.84
CA GLU A 33 1.79 16.41 3.88
C GLU A 33 1.23 17.50 2.94
N GLY A 34 -0.04 17.37 2.55
CA GLY A 34 -0.74 18.41 1.78
C GLY A 34 -0.80 19.74 2.54
N LEU A 35 -1.14 19.71 3.83
CA LEU A 35 -1.18 20.91 4.66
C LEU A 35 0.20 21.56 4.79
N GLU A 36 1.28 20.78 4.90
CA GLU A 36 2.65 21.31 4.88
C GLU A 36 2.96 22.08 3.58
N VAL A 37 2.54 21.57 2.43
CA VAL A 37 2.65 22.26 1.14
C VAL A 37 1.89 23.57 1.15
N LEU A 38 0.65 23.59 1.65
CA LEU A 38 -0.16 24.81 1.74
C LEU A 38 0.48 25.84 2.69
N HIS A 39 1.06 25.38 3.80
CA HIS A 39 1.82 26.23 4.73
C HIS A 39 3.05 26.87 4.06
N GLN A 40 3.82 26.10 3.28
CA GLN A 40 4.97 26.63 2.52
C GLN A 40 4.57 27.68 1.48
N LEU A 41 3.35 27.60 0.95
CA LEU A 41 2.78 28.60 0.04
C LEU A 41 2.23 29.85 0.76
N ASN A 42 2.33 29.93 2.09
CA ASN A 42 1.74 30.98 2.93
C ASN A 42 0.21 31.12 2.77
N ILE A 43 -0.48 29.98 2.61
CA ILE A 43 -1.94 29.90 2.55
C ILE A 43 -2.50 29.73 3.96
N LYS A 44 -3.58 30.46 4.27
CA LYS A 44 -4.27 30.31 5.55
C LYS A 44 -5.25 29.14 5.46
N ILE A 45 -5.04 28.10 6.26
CA ILE A 45 -6.01 27.02 6.42
C ILE A 45 -7.15 27.49 7.32
N LEU A 46 -8.40 27.30 6.89
CA LEU A 46 -9.60 27.68 7.63
C LEU A 46 -10.26 26.46 8.31
N ALA A 47 -10.31 25.33 7.60
CA ALA A 47 -10.80 24.05 8.10
C ALA A 47 -10.21 22.92 7.27
N HIS A 48 -10.09 21.70 7.83
CA HIS A 48 -9.70 20.51 7.08
C HIS A 48 -10.19 19.23 7.77
N GLN A 49 -10.27 18.15 7.00
CA GLN A 49 -10.49 16.78 7.49
C GLN A 49 -9.17 16.15 7.99
N HIS A 50 -9.25 14.99 8.62
CA HIS A 50 -8.13 14.28 9.22
C HIS A 50 -7.69 13.05 8.41
N GLU A 51 -6.43 12.64 8.58
CA GLU A 51 -5.87 11.46 7.91
C GLU A 51 -6.68 10.22 8.28
N GLY A 52 -7.13 9.46 7.27
CA GLY A 52 -7.94 8.26 7.45
C GLY A 52 -9.45 8.49 7.54
N ASP A 53 -9.91 9.74 7.47
CA ASP A 53 -11.34 10.04 7.45
C ASP A 53 -12.04 9.40 6.25
N LEU A 54 -13.28 8.96 6.48
CA LEU A 54 -14.17 8.51 5.43
C LEU A 54 -14.76 9.74 4.73
N LEU A 55 -14.47 9.87 3.44
CA LEU A 55 -15.02 10.90 2.57
C LEU A 55 -16.31 10.38 1.94
N GLU A 56 -17.37 11.18 1.98
CA GLU A 56 -18.57 11.00 1.19
C GLU A 56 -18.60 12.03 0.05
N VAL A 57 -19.50 11.86 -0.92
CA VAL A 57 -19.64 12.82 -2.03
C VAL A 57 -20.02 14.19 -1.47
N GLY A 58 -19.25 15.22 -1.84
CA GLY A 58 -19.42 16.58 -1.39
C GLY A 58 -18.71 16.93 -0.08
N THR A 59 -18.02 15.99 0.57
CA THR A 59 -17.22 16.29 1.76
C THR A 59 -16.13 17.31 1.42
N THR A 60 -16.14 18.46 2.10
CA THR A 60 -15.05 19.43 2.03
C THR A 60 -13.83 18.90 2.78
N ILE A 61 -12.76 18.59 2.04
CA ILE A 61 -11.49 18.08 2.54
C ILE A 61 -10.70 19.19 3.21
N VAL A 62 -10.63 20.37 2.58
CA VAL A 62 -9.96 21.55 3.12
C VAL A 62 -10.65 22.81 2.62
N THR A 63 -10.78 23.78 3.51
CA THR A 63 -11.15 25.17 3.19
C THR A 63 -9.94 26.05 3.49
N MET A 64 -9.55 26.87 2.53
CA MET A 64 -8.31 27.67 2.60
C MET A 64 -8.51 29.08 2.05
N MET A 65 -7.65 30.02 2.44
CA MET A 65 -7.65 31.40 1.95
C MET A 65 -6.26 31.83 1.48
N GLY A 66 -6.19 32.40 0.27
CA GLY A 66 -4.92 32.80 -0.36
C GLY A 66 -5.12 33.84 -1.47
N THR A 67 -4.01 34.33 -2.04
CA THR A 67 -4.02 35.12 -3.28
C THR A 67 -4.23 34.23 -4.50
N PRO A 68 -4.58 34.78 -5.68
CA PRO A 68 -4.74 33.99 -6.90
C PRO A 68 -3.53 33.10 -7.23
N ILE A 69 -2.31 33.61 -7.09
CA ILE A 69 -1.08 32.85 -7.35
C ILE A 69 -0.90 31.73 -6.31
N GLN A 70 -1.16 32.01 -5.04
CA GLN A 70 -1.06 31.00 -3.98
C GLN A 70 -2.05 29.85 -4.23
N LEU A 71 -3.32 30.18 -4.49
CA LEU A 71 -4.37 29.19 -4.71
C LEU A 71 -4.17 28.39 -6.01
N SER A 72 -3.68 29.02 -7.07
CA SER A 72 -3.33 28.31 -8.32
C SER A 72 -2.21 27.28 -8.09
N LYS A 73 -1.24 27.59 -7.24
CA LYS A 73 -0.18 26.63 -6.84
C LYS A 73 -0.72 25.55 -5.92
N ALA A 74 -1.64 25.89 -5.03
CA ALA A 74 -2.30 24.90 -4.18
C ALA A 74 -3.05 23.86 -5.01
N GLU A 75 -3.80 24.27 -6.03
CA GLU A 75 -4.47 23.33 -6.92
C GLU A 75 -3.49 22.33 -7.56
N GLU A 76 -2.36 22.83 -8.06
CA GLU A 76 -1.31 22.01 -8.70
C GLU A 76 -0.66 21.00 -7.73
N TYR A 77 -0.30 21.44 -6.52
CA TYR A 77 0.50 20.62 -5.60
C TYR A 77 -0.32 19.85 -4.56
N PHE A 78 -1.42 20.42 -4.07
CA PHE A 78 -2.24 19.82 -3.02
C PHE A 78 -3.27 18.86 -3.60
N ALA A 79 -4.10 19.30 -4.55
CA ALA A 79 -5.26 18.52 -4.99
C ALA A 79 -4.83 17.19 -5.65
N GLY A 80 -3.84 17.26 -6.55
CA GLY A 80 -3.29 16.07 -7.21
C GLY A 80 -2.61 15.10 -6.23
N TYR A 81 -1.91 15.62 -5.22
CA TYR A 81 -1.24 14.80 -4.20
C TYR A 81 -2.27 14.03 -3.36
N VAL A 82 -3.21 14.75 -2.74
CA VAL A 82 -4.26 14.16 -1.88
C VAL A 82 -5.13 13.21 -2.68
N SER A 83 -5.45 13.54 -3.93
CA SER A 83 -6.20 12.68 -4.83
C SER A 83 -5.51 11.32 -5.06
N LYS A 84 -4.20 11.31 -5.33
CA LYS A 84 -3.48 10.05 -5.59
C LYS A 84 -3.35 9.19 -4.33
N THR A 85 -2.95 9.78 -3.21
CA THR A 85 -2.78 9.04 -1.94
C THR A 85 -4.12 8.53 -1.42
N SER A 86 -5.19 9.33 -1.52
CA SER A 86 -6.54 8.90 -1.13
C SER A 86 -7.06 7.77 -2.04
N GLY A 87 -6.74 7.78 -3.33
CA GLY A 87 -7.05 6.67 -4.24
C GLY A 87 -6.37 5.35 -3.82
N ILE A 88 -5.11 5.40 -3.38
CA ILE A 88 -4.38 4.23 -2.86
C ILE A 88 -4.99 3.75 -1.53
N ALA A 89 -5.25 4.67 -0.60
CA ALA A 89 -5.86 4.34 0.70
C ALA A 89 -7.25 3.73 0.54
N THR A 90 -8.05 4.24 -0.39
CA THR A 90 -9.38 3.70 -0.73
C THR A 90 -9.27 2.28 -1.29
N ALA A 91 -8.34 2.03 -2.21
CA ALA A 91 -8.13 0.68 -2.76
C ALA A 91 -7.62 -0.31 -1.71
N ALA A 92 -6.71 0.12 -0.82
CA ALA A 92 -6.24 -0.68 0.29
C ALA A 92 -7.37 -1.01 1.27
N ARG A 93 -8.23 -0.04 1.61
CA ARG A 93 -9.40 -0.26 2.47
C ARG A 93 -10.36 -1.27 1.86
N LYS A 94 -10.70 -1.09 0.58
CA LYS A 94 -11.53 -2.04 -0.17
C LYS A 94 -10.95 -3.46 -0.13
N ALA A 95 -9.63 -3.60 -0.29
CA ALA A 95 -8.95 -4.90 -0.22
C ALA A 95 -9.13 -5.57 1.15
N VAL A 96 -8.94 -4.81 2.23
CA VAL A 96 -9.10 -5.29 3.61
C VAL A 96 -10.55 -5.70 3.89
N GLU A 97 -11.52 -4.92 3.42
CA GLU A 97 -12.95 -5.22 3.55
C GLU A 97 -13.31 -6.52 2.83
N LEU A 98 -12.83 -6.71 1.59
CA LEU A 98 -13.06 -7.94 0.81
C LEU A 98 -12.45 -9.18 1.46
N ALA A 99 -11.38 -9.02 2.25
CA ALA A 99 -10.75 -10.11 3.00
C ALA A 99 -11.58 -10.58 4.21
N GLU A 100 -12.57 -9.80 4.67
CA GLU A 100 -13.47 -10.13 5.80
C GLU A 100 -12.74 -10.61 7.06
N ASN A 101 -11.56 -10.04 7.37
CA ASN A 101 -10.70 -10.48 8.48
C ASN A 101 -10.23 -11.95 8.44
N LYS A 102 -10.48 -12.69 7.35
CA LYS A 102 -10.04 -14.08 7.20
C LYS A 102 -8.55 -14.20 6.89
N MET A 103 -7.96 -13.14 6.35
CA MET A 103 -6.53 -13.02 6.08
C MET A 103 -6.12 -11.55 6.13
N LYS A 104 -4.82 -11.28 6.32
CA LYS A 104 -4.27 -9.93 6.27
C LYS A 104 -3.89 -9.55 4.83
N ILE A 105 -4.23 -8.34 4.41
CA ILE A 105 -3.75 -7.79 3.13
C ILE A 105 -2.40 -7.13 3.33
N VAL A 106 -1.44 -7.46 2.45
CA VAL A 106 -0.09 -6.90 2.47
C VAL A 106 0.21 -6.22 1.13
N CYS A 107 0.57 -4.94 1.14
CA CYS A 107 1.08 -4.24 -0.03
C CYS A 107 2.54 -3.80 0.23
N GLY A 108 3.48 -4.66 -0.15
CA GLY A 108 4.92 -4.35 -0.11
C GLY A 108 5.45 -3.63 -1.35
N ALA A 109 4.62 -3.49 -2.39
CA ALA A 109 5.04 -3.00 -3.70
C ALA A 109 5.44 -1.51 -3.71
N TYR A 110 5.08 -0.73 -2.69
CA TYR A 110 5.49 0.68 -2.55
C TYR A 110 7.03 0.81 -2.56
N LYS A 111 7.75 -0.24 -2.15
CA LYS A 111 9.23 -0.29 -2.18
C LYS A 111 9.81 -0.18 -3.59
N LYS A 112 9.03 -0.52 -4.62
CA LYS A 112 9.40 -0.43 -6.04
C LYS A 112 9.10 0.93 -6.66
N MET A 113 8.43 1.84 -5.93
CA MET A 113 8.09 3.17 -6.42
C MET A 113 9.30 4.10 -6.44
N PRO A 114 9.28 5.18 -7.25
CA PRO A 114 10.30 6.22 -7.19
C PRO A 114 10.51 6.72 -5.76
N GLN A 115 11.75 7.04 -5.40
CA GLN A 115 12.13 7.37 -4.01
C GLN A 115 11.26 8.47 -3.41
N ALA A 116 10.92 9.50 -4.19
CA ALA A 116 10.07 10.62 -3.78
C ALA A 116 8.65 10.20 -3.35
N ASN A 117 8.14 9.08 -3.87
CA ASN A 117 6.76 8.62 -3.63
C ASN A 117 6.67 7.50 -2.58
N LYS A 118 7.80 6.92 -2.16
CA LYS A 118 7.76 5.73 -1.28
C LYS A 118 7.11 6.02 0.06
N ALA A 119 7.40 7.17 0.66
CA ALA A 119 6.87 7.53 1.98
C ALA A 119 5.36 7.73 1.91
N SER A 120 4.88 8.53 0.95
CA SER A 120 3.46 8.82 0.77
C SER A 120 2.65 7.57 0.41
N PHE A 121 3.17 6.73 -0.49
CA PHE A 121 2.45 5.51 -0.89
C PHE A 121 2.45 4.46 0.22
N ARG A 122 3.53 4.37 1.01
CA ARG A 122 3.56 3.55 2.22
C ARG A 122 2.50 4.01 3.22
N LYS A 123 2.42 5.31 3.47
CA LYS A 123 1.43 5.90 4.39
C LYS A 123 0.02 5.61 3.89
N ALA A 124 -0.28 5.91 2.64
CA ALA A 124 -1.60 5.67 2.04
C ALA A 124 -2.07 4.21 2.16
N VAL A 125 -1.18 3.24 1.90
CA VAL A 125 -1.48 1.82 2.10
C VAL A 125 -1.87 1.54 3.56
N SER A 126 -1.11 2.07 4.51
CA SER A 126 -1.38 1.92 5.95
C SER A 126 -2.64 2.65 6.41
N THR A 127 -2.93 3.85 5.88
CA THR A 127 -4.18 4.59 6.12
C THR A 127 -5.40 3.78 5.68
N GLY A 128 -5.28 3.06 4.55
CA GLY A 128 -6.26 2.06 4.11
C GLY A 128 -6.30 0.77 4.93
N SER A 129 -5.55 0.69 6.03
CA SER A 129 -5.47 -0.47 6.96
C SER A 129 -4.83 -1.73 6.37
N ALA A 130 -4.20 -1.65 5.20
CA ALA A 130 -3.39 -2.75 4.66
C ALA A 130 -1.98 -2.72 5.26
N MET A 131 -1.39 -3.90 5.46
CA MET A 131 -0.03 -4.00 5.98
C MET A 131 0.99 -3.66 4.91
N VAL A 132 2.09 -3.00 5.29
CA VAL A 132 3.22 -2.68 4.38
C VAL A 132 4.36 -3.68 4.47
N ARG A 133 4.26 -4.63 5.41
CA ARG A 133 5.25 -5.68 5.72
C ARG A 133 4.52 -6.97 6.07
N MET A 134 5.19 -8.12 5.94
CA MET A 134 4.63 -9.41 6.35
C MET A 134 4.35 -9.44 7.85
N TYR A 135 5.31 -8.98 8.65
CA TYR A 135 5.15 -8.84 10.10
C TYR A 135 5.41 -7.40 10.53
N GLU A 136 4.77 -6.99 11.62
CA GLU A 136 5.04 -5.72 12.29
C GLU A 136 6.36 -5.82 13.05
N GLU A 137 6.52 -6.92 13.80
CA GLU A 137 7.78 -7.29 14.42
C GLU A 137 8.87 -7.50 13.35
N PRO A 138 10.16 -7.23 13.65
CA PRO A 138 11.18 -7.47 12.64
C PRO A 138 11.40 -8.98 12.42
N PHE A 139 11.62 -9.33 11.16
CA PHE A 139 11.68 -10.70 10.63
C PHE A 139 12.81 -10.80 9.61
N VAL A 140 13.25 -12.03 9.34
CA VAL A 140 14.16 -12.35 8.24
C VAL A 140 13.30 -12.67 7.02
N TYR A 141 13.63 -12.07 5.87
CA TYR A 141 13.00 -12.38 4.59
C TYR A 141 14.04 -12.97 3.65
N LEU A 142 13.87 -14.25 3.32
CA LEU A 142 14.70 -14.96 2.36
C LEU A 142 13.98 -14.92 1.02
N ASP A 143 14.33 -13.94 0.18
CA ASP A 143 13.76 -13.81 -1.16
C ASP A 143 14.34 -14.88 -2.12
N LYS A 144 13.71 -15.03 -3.29
CA LYS A 144 14.12 -16.01 -4.31
C LYS A 144 15.57 -15.85 -4.79
N ASN A 145 16.09 -14.62 -4.81
CA ASN A 145 17.48 -14.36 -5.20
C ASN A 145 18.45 -14.74 -4.07
N TYR A 146 18.09 -14.50 -2.81
CA TYR A 146 18.90 -14.89 -1.65
C TYR A 146 19.01 -16.41 -1.58
N ILE A 147 17.87 -17.10 -1.75
CA ILE A 147 17.81 -18.56 -1.83
C ILE A 147 18.69 -19.08 -2.96
N ARG A 148 18.63 -18.47 -4.15
CA ARG A 148 19.48 -18.85 -5.29
C ARG A 148 20.97 -18.63 -5.01
N MET A 149 21.37 -17.48 -4.47
CA MET A 149 22.76 -17.17 -4.17
C MET A 149 23.35 -18.07 -3.08
N LEU A 150 22.53 -18.47 -2.11
CA LEU A 150 22.93 -19.37 -1.02
C LEU A 150 22.84 -20.85 -1.43
N GLY A 151 22.35 -21.15 -2.63
CA GLY A 151 22.28 -22.52 -3.15
C GLY A 151 21.18 -23.35 -2.49
N GLY A 152 19.96 -22.79 -2.36
CA GLY A 152 18.76 -23.51 -1.93
C GLY A 152 18.23 -23.11 -0.56
N ILE A 153 16.97 -23.49 -0.28
CA ILE A 153 16.27 -23.15 0.96
C ILE A 153 17.00 -23.68 2.22
N PRO A 154 17.53 -24.92 2.25
CA PRO A 154 18.26 -25.41 3.43
C PRO A 154 19.48 -24.56 3.77
N ASN A 155 20.25 -24.17 2.75
CA ASN A 155 21.42 -23.32 2.94
C ASN A 155 21.04 -21.89 3.33
N ALA A 156 19.95 -21.35 2.76
CA ALA A 156 19.44 -20.03 3.12
C ALA A 156 18.97 -19.96 4.58
N LEU A 157 18.24 -20.97 5.04
CA LEU A 157 17.79 -21.07 6.44
C LEU A 157 18.96 -21.31 7.39
N LYS A 158 19.96 -22.12 6.99
CA LYS A 158 21.20 -22.30 7.76
C LYS A 158 21.96 -20.99 7.91
N ALA A 159 22.07 -20.20 6.85
CA ALA A 159 22.78 -18.92 6.84
C ALA A 159 22.19 -17.90 7.83
N VAL A 160 20.92 -18.01 8.20
CA VAL A 160 20.25 -17.12 9.16
C VAL A 160 19.97 -17.77 10.52
N SER A 161 20.43 -19.00 10.73
CA SER A 161 20.15 -19.79 11.94
C SER A 161 20.67 -19.17 13.25
N PHE A 162 21.70 -18.32 13.17
CA PHE A 162 22.25 -17.58 14.30
C PHE A 162 21.36 -16.39 14.72
N ILE A 163 20.45 -15.93 13.85
CA ILE A 163 19.54 -14.83 14.14
C ILE A 163 18.37 -15.36 14.97
N LYS A 164 18.39 -15.10 16.28
CA LYS A 164 17.34 -15.52 17.22
C LYS A 164 16.22 -14.49 17.34
N ASN A 165 15.06 -14.89 17.86
CA ASN A 165 13.90 -14.03 18.14
C ASN A 165 13.39 -13.26 16.90
N ARG A 166 13.48 -13.90 15.73
CA ARG A 166 13.00 -13.37 14.45
C ARG A 166 12.24 -14.47 13.74
N LYS A 167 11.05 -14.13 13.23
CA LYS A 167 10.35 -14.98 12.28
C LYS A 167 11.14 -15.06 10.97
N LYS A 168 11.08 -16.20 10.30
CA LYS A 168 11.71 -16.48 9.02
C LYS A 168 10.63 -16.60 7.95
N VAL A 169 10.65 -15.68 7.00
CA VAL A 169 9.83 -15.74 5.80
C VAL A 169 10.66 -16.34 4.68
N VAL A 170 10.19 -17.43 4.09
CA VAL A 170 10.82 -18.09 2.93
C VAL A 170 9.95 -17.86 1.70
N GLN A 171 10.51 -17.24 0.67
CA GLN A 171 9.82 -17.04 -0.59
C GLN A 171 10.11 -18.19 -1.56
N ILE A 172 9.06 -18.81 -2.08
CA ILE A 172 9.15 -19.87 -3.10
C ILE A 172 8.66 -19.37 -4.46
N HIS A 173 9.25 -19.90 -5.54
CA HIS A 173 8.99 -19.44 -6.90
C HIS A 173 9.25 -20.52 -7.98
N HIS A 174 9.50 -21.79 -7.61
CA HIS A 174 9.80 -22.86 -8.57
C HIS A 174 11.07 -22.55 -9.43
N LEU A 175 12.03 -21.80 -8.89
CA LEU A 175 13.25 -21.39 -9.60
C LEU A 175 14.47 -22.23 -9.23
N TYR A 176 14.45 -22.86 -8.05
CA TYR A 176 15.57 -23.66 -7.56
C TYR A 176 15.23 -25.15 -7.57
N ALA A 177 14.02 -25.50 -7.15
CA ALA A 177 13.49 -26.87 -7.14
C ALA A 177 11.98 -26.86 -7.45
N PRO A 178 11.36 -28.03 -7.71
CA PRO A 178 9.90 -28.14 -7.76
C PRO A 178 9.24 -27.64 -6.47
N ILE A 179 8.01 -27.13 -6.56
CA ILE A 179 7.32 -26.49 -5.42
C ILE A 179 7.20 -27.43 -4.22
N GLU A 180 6.93 -28.71 -4.46
CA GLU A 180 6.83 -29.72 -3.43
C GLU A 180 8.10 -29.82 -2.60
N VAL A 181 9.25 -29.79 -3.29
CA VAL A 181 10.57 -29.84 -2.67
C VAL A 181 10.86 -28.55 -1.91
N GLU A 182 10.52 -27.39 -2.49
CA GLU A 182 10.69 -26.09 -1.83
C GLU A 182 9.86 -25.99 -0.54
N VAL A 183 8.62 -26.50 -0.53
CA VAL A 183 7.72 -26.55 0.64
C VAL A 183 8.29 -27.44 1.73
N VAL A 184 8.69 -28.68 1.41
CA VAL A 184 9.24 -29.62 2.40
C VAL A 184 10.51 -29.04 3.04
N GLN A 185 11.41 -28.47 2.24
CA GLN A 185 12.63 -27.83 2.76
C GLN A 185 12.33 -26.65 3.70
N ALA A 186 11.29 -25.86 3.42
CA ALA A 186 10.88 -24.76 4.27
C ALA A 186 10.30 -25.24 5.60
N ILE A 187 9.48 -26.31 5.58
CA ILE A 187 8.92 -26.94 6.79
C ILE A 187 10.06 -27.49 7.66
N GLU A 188 10.94 -28.32 7.10
CA GLU A 188 12.04 -28.96 7.82
C GLU A 188 13.05 -27.95 8.39
N GLY A 189 13.29 -26.85 7.67
CA GLY A 189 14.18 -25.78 8.12
C GLY A 189 13.55 -24.81 9.13
N GLY A 190 12.29 -25.03 9.51
CA GLY A 190 11.57 -24.23 10.50
C GLY A 190 11.35 -22.80 10.03
N ALA A 191 10.79 -22.64 8.83
CA ALA A 191 10.23 -21.37 8.37
C ALA A 191 8.92 -21.05 9.11
N ASP A 192 8.74 -19.78 9.46
CA ASP A 192 7.54 -19.30 10.14
C ASP A 192 6.43 -18.95 9.13
N LEU A 193 6.83 -18.50 7.94
CA LEU A 193 5.90 -18.17 6.86
C LEU A 193 6.46 -18.57 5.50
N LEU A 194 5.63 -19.25 4.72
CA LEU A 194 5.88 -19.55 3.32
C LEU A 194 5.20 -18.52 2.43
N MET A 195 6.00 -17.78 1.68
CA MET A 195 5.54 -16.80 0.70
C MET A 195 5.56 -17.41 -0.70
N ILE A 196 4.38 -17.77 -1.18
CA ILE A 196 4.16 -18.38 -2.49
C ILE A 196 4.04 -17.26 -3.52
N ASP A 197 5.14 -16.91 -4.19
CA ASP A 197 5.23 -15.80 -5.16
C ASP A 197 5.29 -16.33 -6.60
N THR A 198 4.39 -17.25 -6.95
CA THR A 198 4.32 -17.86 -8.29
C THR A 198 3.18 -17.30 -9.14
N GLY A 199 2.17 -16.67 -8.53
CA GLY A 199 0.94 -16.27 -9.21
C GLY A 199 0.07 -17.43 -9.70
N ASN A 200 0.43 -18.67 -9.38
CA ASN A 200 -0.27 -19.86 -9.83
C ASN A 200 -1.04 -20.51 -8.66
N ILE A 201 -2.37 -20.59 -8.79
CA ILE A 201 -3.24 -21.21 -7.79
C ILE A 201 -2.96 -22.72 -7.64
N HIS A 202 -2.48 -23.39 -8.69
CA HIS A 202 -2.10 -24.80 -8.61
C HIS A 202 -0.96 -25.02 -7.58
N ASP A 203 0.05 -24.16 -7.60
CA ASP A 203 1.17 -24.23 -6.65
C ASP A 203 0.70 -23.98 -5.22
N LEU A 204 -0.26 -23.06 -5.03
CA LEU A 204 -0.90 -22.85 -3.74
C LEU A 204 -1.63 -24.10 -3.24
N ASN A 205 -2.36 -24.80 -4.10
CA ASN A 205 -3.05 -26.04 -3.72
C ASN A 205 -2.06 -27.15 -3.33
N ILE A 206 -0.96 -27.30 -4.07
CA ILE A 206 0.13 -28.23 -3.72
C ILE A 206 0.68 -27.90 -2.33
N CYS A 207 0.97 -26.63 -2.05
CA CYS A 207 1.45 -26.20 -0.74
C CYS A 207 0.46 -26.54 0.38
N LEU A 208 -0.84 -26.31 0.15
CA LEU A 208 -1.89 -26.61 1.13
C LEU A 208 -2.03 -28.11 1.40
N GLU A 209 -1.90 -28.97 0.38
CA GLU A 209 -1.94 -30.42 0.53
C GLU A 209 -0.76 -30.93 1.35
N LEU A 210 0.46 -30.51 1.01
CA LEU A 210 1.67 -30.91 1.75
C LEU A 210 1.65 -30.47 3.22
N LEU A 211 1.04 -29.32 3.52
CA LEU A 211 0.90 -28.85 4.89
C LEU A 211 -0.11 -29.67 5.70
N LYS A 212 -1.20 -30.14 5.07
CA LYS A 212 -2.15 -31.06 5.73
C LYS A 212 -1.49 -32.38 6.11
N ASP A 213 -0.56 -32.86 5.29
CA ASP A 213 0.21 -34.08 5.56
C ASP A 213 1.27 -33.90 6.67
N ASN A 214 1.51 -32.66 7.11
CA ASN A 214 2.47 -32.31 8.16
C ASN A 214 1.79 -31.63 9.37
N PRO A 215 0.77 -32.23 10.02
CA PRO A 215 -0.15 -31.53 10.92
C PRO A 215 0.48 -30.87 12.17
N ASN A 216 1.74 -31.19 12.48
CA ASN A 216 2.49 -30.56 13.58
C ASN A 216 3.20 -29.25 13.16
N HIS A 217 3.08 -28.83 11.89
CA HIS A 217 3.65 -27.58 11.43
C HIS A 217 2.91 -26.36 12.01
N THR A 218 3.61 -25.25 12.22
CA THR A 218 3.02 -23.95 12.61
C THR A 218 3.20 -22.87 11.54
N MET A 219 3.71 -23.26 10.37
CA MET A 219 4.03 -22.33 9.28
C MET A 219 2.78 -21.65 8.71
N GLU A 220 2.80 -20.31 8.67
CA GLU A 220 1.79 -19.47 8.05
C GLU A 220 1.95 -19.43 6.52
N LEU A 221 0.87 -19.16 5.80
CA LEU A 221 0.91 -19.03 4.33
C LEU A 221 0.66 -17.59 3.88
N ALA A 222 1.46 -17.15 2.90
CA ALA A 222 1.18 -15.97 2.11
C ALA A 222 1.18 -16.31 0.61
N PHE A 223 0.32 -15.64 -0.15
CA PHE A 223 0.26 -15.79 -1.60
C PHE A 223 0.44 -14.45 -2.32
N SER A 224 1.05 -14.48 -3.51
CA SER A 224 1.34 -13.34 -4.37
C SER A 224 1.39 -13.74 -5.84
N GLY A 225 1.17 -12.75 -6.70
CA GLY A 225 1.30 -12.85 -8.16
C GLY A 225 0.06 -12.32 -8.87
N ASP A 226 0.13 -11.07 -9.32
CA ASP A 226 -0.88 -10.36 -10.10
C ASP A 226 -2.34 -10.43 -9.61
N VAL A 227 -2.52 -10.67 -8.31
CA VAL A 227 -3.81 -10.69 -7.62
C VAL A 227 -4.52 -9.34 -7.78
N GLN A 228 -5.76 -9.38 -8.28
CA GLN A 228 -6.65 -8.21 -8.33
C GLN A 228 -7.56 -8.15 -7.10
N LEU A 229 -8.14 -6.98 -6.84
CA LEU A 229 -9.09 -6.82 -5.71
C LEU A 229 -10.27 -7.79 -5.82
N GLU A 230 -10.75 -8.03 -7.04
CA GLU A 230 -11.88 -8.90 -7.34
C GLU A 230 -11.59 -10.39 -7.08
N ASP A 231 -10.30 -10.77 -6.98
CA ASP A 231 -9.89 -12.14 -6.68
C ASP A 231 -9.86 -12.44 -5.17
N ILE A 232 -9.81 -11.41 -4.32
CA ILE A 232 -9.71 -11.54 -2.85
C ILE A 232 -10.78 -12.49 -2.27
N PRO A 233 -12.06 -12.45 -2.70
CA PRO A 233 -13.09 -13.37 -2.20
C PRO A 233 -12.77 -14.85 -2.47
N LYS A 234 -12.02 -15.18 -3.52
CA LYS A 234 -11.60 -16.56 -3.82
C LYS A 234 -10.56 -17.04 -2.81
N PHE A 235 -9.57 -16.19 -2.52
CA PHE A 235 -8.43 -16.52 -1.66
C PHE A 235 -8.76 -16.59 -0.17
N ARG A 236 -9.73 -15.80 0.31
CA ARG A 236 -10.05 -15.70 1.76
C ARG A 236 -10.58 -17.01 2.36
N HIS A 237 -10.96 -17.99 1.54
CA HIS A 237 -11.44 -19.30 1.98
C HIS A 237 -10.37 -20.41 1.86
N MET A 238 -9.17 -20.08 1.40
CA MET A 238 -8.10 -21.05 1.10
C MET A 238 -7.13 -21.27 2.28
N GLY A 239 -7.38 -20.67 3.45
CA GLY A 239 -6.51 -20.83 4.63
C GLY A 239 -5.22 -19.99 4.59
N LEU A 240 -5.16 -18.96 3.75
CA LEU A 240 -4.05 -18.03 3.72
C LEU A 240 -4.04 -17.13 4.97
N SER A 241 -2.88 -16.95 5.59
CA SER A 241 -2.70 -15.95 6.65
C SER A 241 -2.56 -14.55 6.06
N ARG A 242 -1.93 -14.44 4.88
CA ARG A 242 -1.68 -13.17 4.16
C ARG A 242 -1.95 -13.30 2.67
N LEU A 243 -2.45 -12.22 2.08
CA LEU A 243 -2.53 -12.06 0.62
C LEU A 243 -1.78 -10.79 0.22
N CYS A 244 -0.77 -10.96 -0.64
CA CYS A 244 0.05 -9.86 -1.10
C CYS A 244 -0.51 -9.27 -2.38
N ILE A 245 -0.91 -8.01 -2.31
CA ILE A 245 -1.49 -7.27 -3.42
C ILE A 245 -0.66 -6.02 -3.65
N GLY A 246 -0.03 -5.94 -4.82
CA GLY A 246 0.82 -4.82 -5.19
C GLY A 246 0.10 -3.84 -6.11
N LYS A 247 0.17 -4.14 -7.41
CA LYS A 247 -0.27 -3.27 -8.49
C LYS A 247 -1.73 -2.82 -8.34
N SER A 248 -2.64 -3.73 -8.01
CA SER A 248 -4.08 -3.44 -7.89
C SER A 248 -4.39 -2.36 -6.82
N ILE A 249 -3.52 -2.19 -5.82
CA ILE A 249 -3.64 -1.14 -4.80
C ILE A 249 -2.89 0.15 -5.21
N LEU A 250 -1.66 0.04 -5.72
CA LEU A 250 -0.83 1.23 -6.00
C LEU A 250 -1.19 1.96 -7.30
N ASP A 251 -1.60 1.20 -8.30
CA ASP A 251 -2.02 1.72 -9.61
C ASP A 251 -3.52 2.04 -9.61
N SER A 252 -4.15 2.10 -8.44
CA SER A 252 -5.54 2.51 -8.30
C SER A 252 -5.78 3.90 -8.90
N LYS A 253 -7.01 4.11 -9.36
CA LYS A 253 -7.47 5.42 -9.80
C LYS A 253 -7.32 6.42 -8.66
N MET A 254 -6.99 7.64 -9.05
CA MET A 254 -7.06 8.82 -8.19
C MET A 254 -8.46 8.97 -7.59
N LEU A 255 -8.54 9.53 -6.38
CA LEU A 255 -9.82 9.93 -5.81
C LEU A 255 -10.23 11.26 -6.42
N ASP A 256 -11.36 11.29 -7.12
CA ASP A 256 -11.83 12.50 -7.78
C ASP A 256 -12.12 13.60 -6.75
N VAL A 257 -11.48 14.76 -6.91
CA VAL A 257 -11.65 15.94 -6.08
C VAL A 257 -11.85 17.18 -6.96
N THR A 258 -12.55 18.20 -6.46
CA THR A 258 -12.55 19.54 -7.06
C THR A 258 -11.63 20.48 -6.30
N PHE A 259 -11.25 21.57 -6.94
CA PHE A 259 -10.64 22.74 -6.31
C PHE A 259 -11.40 23.97 -6.81
N ASP A 260 -12.28 24.53 -5.99
CA ASP A 260 -13.19 25.60 -6.42
C ASP A 260 -13.00 26.86 -5.59
N ILE A 261 -12.87 28.00 -6.27
CA ILE A 261 -12.88 29.32 -5.63
C ILE A 261 -14.31 29.68 -5.23
N GLN A 262 -14.51 30.06 -3.97
CA GLN A 262 -15.78 30.60 -3.47
C GLN A 262 -15.88 32.08 -3.87
N ILE A 263 -16.99 32.45 -4.51
CA ILE A 263 -17.31 33.82 -4.95
C ILE A 263 -18.35 34.43 -4.02
#